data_AF-A0A2T0FFN8-F1
#
_entry.id   AF-A0A2T0FFN8-F1
#
_cell.length_a   1.000
_cell.length_b   1.000
_cell.length_c   1.000
_cell.angle_alpha   90.00
_cell.angle_beta   90.00
_cell.angle_gamma   90.00
#
_symmetry.space_group_name_H-M   'P 1'
#
loop_
_entity.id
_entity.type
_entity.pdbx_description
1 polymer ?
#
loop_
_entity_poly.entity_id
_entity_poly.type
_entity_poly.pdbx_seq_one_letter_code
_entity_poly.pdbx_strand_id
1 'polypeptide(L)'
;MNRWLGRSLWTGCARTFSTTPLRANKPRPDIKSHKSLMDLLQSDTGATSRLKTPGRVADDLLFQLRSQHQRIMPPRTGVLVGRSAPVPSPELLNRAVRQVNTMNRVNAMKETVNLQRFAERPGKARLRIRIQRKRREFNAGVRRLFQLVKRAKRQGY
;
A
#
# COMPACT_ATOMS: atom_id res chain seq x y z
N MET A 1 -37.11 25.70 57.59
CA MET A 1 -35.78 25.05 57.65
C MET A 1 -35.90 23.68 56.98
N ASN A 2 -35.07 23.39 55.97
CA ASN A 2 -34.59 22.03 55.63
C ASN A 2 -33.64 22.15 54.42
N ARG A 3 -32.33 22.10 54.70
CA ARG A 3 -31.24 22.07 53.72
C ARG A 3 -31.06 20.63 53.23
N TRP A 4 -31.17 20.39 51.93
CA TRP A 4 -30.70 19.16 51.30
C TRP A 4 -29.29 19.39 50.75
N LEU A 5 -28.30 18.73 51.36
CA LEU A 5 -26.93 18.62 50.88
C LEU A 5 -26.77 17.27 50.15
N GLY A 6 -26.81 17.29 48.82
CA GLY A 6 -26.43 16.15 47.98
C GLY A 6 -24.98 16.28 47.52
N ARG A 7 -24.05 15.68 48.26
CA ARG A 7 -22.64 15.53 47.85
C ARG A 7 -22.54 14.51 46.71
N SER A 8 -22.12 14.93 45.53
CA SER A 8 -21.73 14.03 44.45
C SER A 8 -20.25 13.66 44.60
N LEU A 9 -19.98 12.40 44.94
CA LEU A 9 -18.65 11.81 44.93
C LEU A 9 -18.28 11.46 43.48
N TRP A 10 -17.47 12.31 42.86
CA TRP A 10 -16.79 11.98 41.61
C TRP A 10 -15.48 11.27 41.95
N THR A 11 -15.47 9.94 41.92
CA THR A 11 -14.22 9.14 41.88
C THR A 11 -13.97 8.71 40.43
N GLY A 12 -13.41 9.64 39.65
CA GLY A 12 -12.90 9.37 38.30
C GLY A 12 -11.56 8.64 38.37
N CYS A 13 -11.60 7.34 38.09
CA CYS A 13 -10.47 6.43 37.98
C CYS A 13 -9.40 6.98 37.00
N ALA A 14 -8.19 7.24 37.49
CA ALA A 14 -7.04 7.63 36.68
C ALA A 14 -6.55 6.43 35.85
N ARG A 15 -6.72 6.49 34.52
CA ARG A 15 -6.04 5.57 33.58
C ARG A 15 -4.59 5.99 33.44
N THR A 16 -3.69 5.28 34.11
CA THR A 16 -2.26 5.32 33.81
C THR A 16 -2.00 4.53 32.53
N PHE A 17 -1.44 5.18 31.51
CA PHE A 17 -0.89 4.50 30.33
C PHE A 17 0.54 4.07 30.66
N SER A 18 0.80 2.76 30.74
CA SER A 18 2.16 2.23 30.83
C SER A 18 2.81 2.23 29.44
N THR A 19 3.88 3.00 29.29
CA THR A 19 4.75 3.00 28.11
C THR A 19 5.86 1.98 28.32
N THR A 20 5.65 0.74 27.85
CA THR A 20 6.74 -0.21 27.66
C THR A 20 7.08 -0.29 26.17
N PRO A 21 8.25 0.19 25.72
CA PRO A 21 8.69 -0.06 24.36
C PRO A 21 9.19 -1.50 24.24
N LEU A 22 8.54 -2.30 23.39
CA LEU A 22 9.01 -3.61 22.97
C LEU A 22 10.36 -3.46 22.24
N ARG A 23 11.44 -3.79 22.95
CA ARG A 23 12.81 -3.93 22.43
C ARG A 23 12.89 -5.17 21.56
N ALA A 24 12.96 -5.00 20.24
CA ALA A 24 13.23 -6.07 19.29
C ALA A 24 14.60 -5.84 18.62
N ASN A 25 15.69 -6.28 19.26
CA ASN A 25 16.97 -6.46 18.58
C ASN A 25 17.10 -7.94 18.19
N LYS A 26 17.04 -8.24 16.89
CA LYS A 26 17.59 -9.47 16.33
C LYS A 26 18.79 -9.09 15.45
N PRO A 27 19.94 -9.77 15.57
CA PRO A 27 21.10 -9.50 14.70
C PRO A 27 20.79 -9.91 13.26
N ARG A 28 21.28 -9.13 12.29
CA ARG A 28 21.20 -9.44 10.85
C ARG A 28 22.15 -10.61 10.53
N PRO A 29 21.77 -11.52 9.61
CA PRO A 29 22.68 -12.56 9.12
C PRO A 29 23.78 -11.95 8.23
N ASP A 30 25.01 -12.45 8.40
CA ASP A 30 26.20 -12.07 7.65
C ASP A 30 26.03 -12.31 6.14
N ILE A 31 26.32 -11.26 5.37
CA ILE A 31 26.35 -11.31 3.91
C ILE A 31 27.71 -11.89 3.52
N LYS A 32 27.70 -13.13 3.01
CA LYS A 32 28.88 -13.77 2.41
C LYS A 32 29.45 -12.86 1.32
N SER A 33 30.76 -12.63 1.36
CA SER A 33 31.53 -11.84 0.41
C SER A 33 31.23 -12.26 -1.03
N HIS A 34 30.71 -11.34 -1.82
CA HIS A 34 30.63 -11.51 -3.27
C HIS A 34 32.04 -11.35 -3.84
N LYS A 35 32.42 -12.28 -4.74
CA LYS A 35 33.70 -12.28 -5.45
C LYS A 35 33.96 -10.91 -6.09
N SER A 36 35.19 -10.44 -5.98
CA SER A 36 35.67 -9.17 -6.52
C SER A 36 35.40 -9.07 -8.02
N LEU A 37 35.00 -7.89 -8.49
CA LEU A 37 34.81 -7.59 -9.91
C LEU A 37 36.08 -7.82 -10.75
N MET A 38 37.26 -7.79 -10.14
CA MET A 38 38.54 -8.07 -10.82
C MET A 38 38.74 -9.55 -11.15
N ASP A 39 38.10 -10.46 -10.40
CA ASP A 39 38.19 -11.91 -10.60
C ASP A 39 37.36 -12.37 -11.81
N LEU A 40 36.41 -11.55 -12.27
CA LEU A 40 35.56 -11.87 -13.43
C LEU A 40 36.17 -11.46 -14.77
N LEU A 41 37.18 -10.59 -14.77
CA LEU A 41 37.84 -10.10 -15.98
C LEU A 41 39.03 -10.97 -16.42
N GLN A 42 39.47 -11.90 -15.56
CA GLN A 42 40.63 -12.76 -15.84
C GLN A 42 40.25 -14.14 -16.40
N SER A 43 38.96 -14.52 -16.41
CA SER A 43 38.55 -15.88 -16.77
C SER A 43 38.25 -16.13 -18.25
N ASP A 44 38.20 -15.13 -19.14
CA ASP A 44 37.80 -15.32 -20.54
C ASP A 44 38.85 -14.83 -21.54
N THR A 45 39.95 -15.55 -21.65
CA THR A 45 40.82 -15.52 -22.85
C THR A 45 40.90 -16.91 -23.46
N GLY A 46 39.84 -17.31 -24.15
CA GLY A 46 39.90 -18.50 -24.99
C GLY A 46 38.58 -19.21 -25.20
N ALA A 47 37.72 -18.69 -26.09
CA ALA A 47 36.79 -19.51 -26.85
C ALA A 47 36.10 -18.67 -27.93
N THR A 48 36.61 -18.75 -29.16
CA THR A 48 35.82 -18.52 -30.35
C THR A 48 34.68 -19.55 -30.39
N SER A 49 33.45 -19.15 -30.03
CA SER A 49 32.27 -19.95 -30.33
C SER A 49 31.16 -19.09 -30.92
N ARG A 50 30.88 -19.37 -32.20
CA ARG A 50 29.63 -19.07 -32.89
C ARG A 50 28.46 -19.53 -32.02
N LEU A 51 27.60 -18.60 -31.61
CA LEU A 51 26.32 -18.95 -31.00
C LEU A 51 25.20 -18.09 -31.59
N LYS A 52 24.39 -18.74 -32.44
CA LYS A 52 22.99 -18.38 -32.66
C LYS A 52 22.29 -18.49 -31.30
N THR A 53 21.89 -17.37 -30.70
CA THR A 53 21.08 -17.38 -29.47
C THR A 53 19.63 -16.98 -29.76
N PRO A 54 18.65 -17.77 -29.27
CA PRO A 54 17.23 -17.47 -29.38
C PRO A 54 16.84 -16.32 -28.45
N GLY A 55 15.81 -15.57 -28.81
CA GLY A 55 15.39 -14.28 -28.24
C GLY A 55 15.04 -14.19 -26.74
N ARG A 56 15.49 -15.11 -25.88
CA ARG A 56 15.34 -15.01 -24.40
C ARG A 56 16.45 -14.19 -23.72
N VAL A 57 17.67 -14.17 -24.26
CA VAL A 57 18.81 -13.44 -23.65
C VAL A 57 18.65 -11.92 -23.79
N ALA A 58 17.97 -11.47 -24.85
CA ALA A 58 17.69 -10.05 -25.08
C ALA A 58 16.72 -9.47 -24.04
N ASP A 59 15.70 -10.23 -23.63
CA ASP A 59 14.74 -9.82 -22.61
C ASP A 59 15.40 -9.70 -21.22
N ASP A 60 16.31 -10.60 -20.89
CA ASP A 60 17.08 -10.56 -19.63
C ASP A 60 18.05 -9.36 -19.59
N LEU A 61 18.72 -9.04 -20.71
CA LEU A 61 19.56 -7.86 -20.82
C LEU A 61 18.75 -6.56 -20.73
N LEU A 62 17.54 -6.53 -21.32
CA LEU A 62 16.66 -5.37 -21.25
C LEU A 62 16.09 -5.16 -19.84
N PHE A 63 15.82 -6.25 -19.10
CA PHE A 63 15.46 -6.21 -17.70
C PHE A 63 16.62 -5.72 -16.81
N GLN A 64 17.84 -6.18 -17.09
CA GLN A 64 19.05 -5.78 -16.36
C GLN A 64 19.43 -4.31 -16.60
N LEU A 65 19.29 -3.81 -17.83
CA LEU A 65 19.50 -2.40 -18.17
C LEU A 65 18.44 -1.48 -17.56
N ARG A 66 17.17 -1.91 -17.49
CA ARG A 66 16.11 -1.19 -16.75
C ARG A 66 16.40 -1.15 -15.25
N SER A 67 16.91 -2.26 -14.70
CA SER A 67 17.31 -2.35 -13.29
C SER A 67 18.50 -1.45 -12.98
N GLN A 68 19.42 -1.26 -13.93
CA GLN A 68 20.56 -0.33 -13.78
C GLN A 68 20.15 1.14 -13.90
N HIS A 69 19.25 1.51 -14.82
CA HIS A 69 18.73 2.88 -14.90
C HIS A 69 17.99 3.33 -13.63
N GLN A 70 17.31 2.41 -12.93
CA GLN A 70 16.69 2.68 -11.64
C GLN A 70 17.70 2.88 -10.50
N ARG A 71 18.98 2.52 -10.69
CA ARG A 71 20.05 2.75 -9.71
C ARG A 71 20.76 4.09 -9.87
N ILE A 72 20.64 4.73 -11.04
CA ILE A 72 21.28 6.02 -11.34
C ILE A 72 20.50 7.18 -10.67
N MET A 73 19.19 7.02 -10.49
CA MET A 73 18.38 7.96 -9.70
C MET A 73 18.20 7.43 -8.29
N PRO A 74 18.34 8.27 -7.25
CA PRO A 74 18.01 7.85 -5.90
C PRO A 74 16.57 7.34 -5.88
N PRO A 75 16.29 6.24 -5.15
CA PRO A 75 14.93 5.73 -5.06
C PRO A 75 14.05 6.88 -4.59
N ARG A 76 12.92 7.09 -5.27
CA ARG A 76 11.93 8.06 -4.80
C ARG A 76 11.60 7.66 -3.35
N THR A 77 11.65 8.62 -2.44
CA THR A 77 11.30 8.43 -1.02
C THR A 77 10.13 9.35 -0.64
N GLY A 78 9.45 9.01 0.45
CA GLY A 78 8.35 9.81 0.99
C GLY A 78 7.02 9.68 0.25
N VAL A 79 6.20 10.74 0.33
CA VAL A 79 4.80 10.77 -0.14
C VAL A 79 4.67 10.59 -1.66
N LEU A 80 5.70 10.97 -2.42
CA LEU A 80 5.71 10.93 -3.88
C LEU A 80 5.79 9.51 -4.45
N VAL A 81 6.31 8.54 -3.67
CA VAL A 81 6.43 7.14 -4.09
C VAL A 81 5.06 6.52 -4.32
N GLY A 82 4.15 6.71 -3.36
CA GLY A 82 2.80 6.14 -3.41
C GLY A 82 1.83 6.88 -4.34
N ARG A 83 2.28 7.94 -5.01
CA ARG A 83 1.45 8.82 -5.87
C ARG A 83 2.01 9.00 -7.28
N SER A 84 3.10 8.32 -7.61
CA SER A 84 3.70 8.34 -8.95
C SER A 84 3.62 6.96 -9.60
N ALA A 85 3.46 6.95 -10.92
CA ALA A 85 3.53 5.74 -11.73
C ALA A 85 4.62 5.92 -12.81
N PRO A 86 5.46 4.91 -13.07
CA PRO A 86 6.41 4.97 -14.16
C PRO A 86 5.68 4.97 -15.51
N VAL A 87 6.15 5.79 -16.45
CA VAL A 87 5.63 5.83 -17.83
C VAL A 87 6.69 5.19 -18.72
N PRO A 88 6.52 3.93 -19.15
CA PRO A 88 7.55 3.21 -19.90
C PRO A 88 7.68 3.67 -21.36
N SER A 89 6.62 4.22 -21.95
CA SER A 89 6.61 4.77 -23.31
C SER A 89 5.54 5.87 -23.43
N PRO A 90 5.69 6.83 -24.35
CA PRO A 90 4.73 7.93 -24.52
C PRO A 90 3.32 7.43 -24.91
N GLU A 91 3.23 6.36 -25.71
CA GLU A 91 1.96 5.74 -26.11
C GLU A 91 1.18 5.16 -24.91
N LEU A 92 1.90 4.74 -23.86
CA LEU A 92 1.32 4.18 -22.65
C LEU A 92 1.03 5.23 -21.57
N LEU A 93 1.18 6.53 -21.87
CA LEU A 93 0.88 7.62 -20.94
C LEU A 93 -0.55 7.54 -20.39
N ASN A 94 -1.53 7.31 -21.28
CA ASN A 94 -2.94 7.19 -20.90
C ASN A 94 -3.18 6.06 -19.88
N ARG A 95 -2.44 4.94 -20.01
CA ARG A 95 -2.52 3.82 -19.07
C ARG A 95 -1.94 4.18 -17.72
N ALA A 96 -0.79 4.87 -17.70
CA ALA A 96 -0.17 5.34 -16.46
C ALA A 96 -1.06 6.35 -15.71
N VAL A 97 -1.74 7.26 -16.42
CA VAL A 97 -2.70 8.19 -15.81
C VAL A 97 -3.88 7.43 -15.17
N ARG A 98 -4.44 6.42 -15.85
CA ARG A 98 -5.50 5.56 -15.29
C ARG A 98 -5.03 4.79 -14.05
N GLN A 99 -3.78 4.34 -14.04
CA GLN A 99 -3.17 3.68 -12.89
C GLN A 99 -3.10 4.63 -11.69
N VAL A 100 -2.58 5.85 -11.87
CA VAL A 100 -2.53 6.87 -10.82
C VAL A 100 -3.93 7.22 -10.30
N ASN A 101 -4.91 7.35 -11.20
CA ASN A 101 -6.30 7.60 -10.81
C ASN A 101 -6.90 6.47 -9.96
N THR A 102 -6.60 5.22 -10.31
CA THR A 102 -7.00 4.05 -9.51
C THR A 102 -6.35 4.07 -8.14
N MET A 103 -5.04 4.35 -8.07
CA MET A 103 -4.31 4.46 -6.80
C MET A 103 -4.91 5.55 -5.89
N ASN A 104 -5.20 6.73 -6.45
CA ASN A 104 -5.83 7.84 -5.73
C ASN A 104 -7.24 7.47 -5.21
N ARG A 105 -8.00 6.69 -5.99
CA ARG A 105 -9.33 6.21 -5.61
C ARG A 105 -9.28 5.17 -4.49
N VAL A 106 -8.38 4.19 -4.57
CA VAL A 106 -8.19 3.16 -3.54
C VAL A 106 -7.78 3.80 -2.21
N ASN A 107 -6.89 4.80 -2.28
CA ASN A 107 -6.42 5.52 -1.10
C ASN A 107 -7.38 6.62 -0.63
N ALA A 108 -8.56 6.78 -1.26
CA ALA A 108 -9.59 7.77 -0.92
C ALA A 108 -9.08 9.24 -0.85
N MET A 109 -8.03 9.59 -1.61
CA MET A 109 -7.35 10.89 -1.49
C MET A 109 -8.28 12.09 -1.69
N LYS A 110 -9.19 12.02 -2.67
CA LYS A 110 -10.17 13.08 -2.93
C LYS A 110 -11.14 13.29 -1.77
N GLU A 111 -11.61 12.20 -1.14
CA GLU A 111 -12.49 12.28 0.02
C GLU A 111 -11.73 12.90 1.20
N THR A 112 -10.50 12.43 1.46
CA THR A 112 -9.65 12.97 2.54
C THR A 112 -9.41 14.47 2.39
N VAL A 113 -9.05 14.95 1.19
CA VAL A 113 -8.83 16.38 0.93
C VAL A 113 -10.11 17.19 1.22
N ASN A 114 -11.27 16.70 0.76
CA ASN A 114 -12.54 17.36 1.03
C ASN A 114 -12.89 17.39 2.53
N LEU A 115 -12.58 16.34 3.26
CA LEU A 115 -12.82 16.25 4.71
C LEU A 115 -11.87 17.13 5.52
N GLN A 116 -10.64 17.32 5.03
CA GLN A 116 -9.64 18.18 5.68
C GLN A 116 -9.89 19.67 5.45
N ARG A 117 -10.67 20.03 4.42
CA ARG A 117 -10.95 21.43 4.08
C ARG A 117 -11.63 22.21 5.22
N PHE A 118 -12.46 21.54 6.02
CA PHE A 118 -13.17 22.16 7.14
C PHE A 118 -13.06 21.31 8.41
N ALA A 119 -12.90 21.96 9.56
CA ALA A 119 -12.84 21.26 10.83
C ALA A 119 -14.21 20.66 11.19
N GLU A 120 -14.27 19.33 11.28
CA GLU A 120 -15.47 18.61 11.72
C GLU A 120 -15.41 18.33 13.22
N ARG A 121 -16.51 18.58 13.93
CA ARG A 121 -16.62 18.21 15.35
C ARG A 121 -16.46 16.69 15.53
N PRO A 122 -15.76 16.22 16.56
CA PRO A 122 -15.46 14.78 16.72
C PRO A 122 -16.72 13.91 16.87
N GLY A 123 -17.79 14.42 17.48
CA GLY A 123 -19.06 13.72 17.57
C GLY A 123 -19.71 13.48 16.20
N LYS A 124 -19.67 14.48 15.31
CA LYS A 124 -20.19 14.38 13.94
C LYS A 124 -19.34 13.42 13.10
N ALA A 125 -18.01 13.49 13.25
CA ALA A 125 -17.10 12.57 12.56
C ALA A 125 -17.36 11.10 12.94
N ARG A 126 -17.56 10.80 14.23
CA ARG A 126 -17.91 9.45 14.71
C ARG A 126 -19.26 8.97 14.14
N LEU A 127 -20.26 9.85 14.10
CA LEU A 127 -21.57 9.53 13.54
C LEU A 127 -21.47 9.23 12.04
N ARG A 128 -20.76 10.05 11.27
CA ARG A 128 -20.50 9.80 9.84
C ARG A 128 -19.88 8.43 9.61
N ILE A 129 -18.82 8.11 10.34
CA ILE A 129 -18.13 6.81 10.23
C ILE A 129 -19.10 5.66 10.55
N ARG A 130 -19.92 5.79 11.60
CA ARG A 130 -20.93 4.78 11.98
C ARG A 130 -21.95 4.55 10.85
N ILE A 131 -22.51 5.63 10.30
CA ILE A 131 -23.48 5.56 9.19
C ILE A 131 -22.83 4.92 7.96
N GLN A 132 -21.60 5.34 7.61
CA GLN A 132 -20.87 4.80 6.47
C GLN A 132 -20.60 3.30 6.63
N ARG A 133 -20.21 2.86 7.83
CA ARG A 133 -20.03 1.44 8.15
C ARG A 133 -21.33 0.65 7.98
N LYS A 134 -22.44 1.15 8.54
CA LYS A 134 -23.75 0.49 8.41
C LYS A 134 -24.22 0.39 6.96
N ARG A 135 -24.01 1.44 6.17
CA ARG A 135 -24.30 1.43 4.73
C ARG A 135 -23.45 0.39 3.98
N ARG A 136 -22.17 0.23 4.32
CA ARG A 136 -21.28 -0.79 3.73
C ARG A 136 -21.75 -2.20 4.08
N GLU A 137 -22.08 -2.46 5.35
CA GLU A 137 -22.61 -3.74 5.83
C GLU A 137 -23.92 -4.10 5.09
N PHE A 138 -24.86 -3.17 5.01
CA PHE A 138 -26.13 -3.36 4.30
C PHE A 138 -25.91 -3.67 2.81
N ASN A 139 -25.11 -2.86 2.11
CA ASN A 139 -24.82 -3.08 0.69
C ASN A 139 -24.13 -4.43 0.42
N ALA A 140 -23.27 -4.90 1.33
CA ALA A 140 -22.66 -6.22 1.23
C ALA A 140 -23.71 -7.33 1.37
N GLY A 141 -24.65 -7.19 2.31
CA GLY A 141 -25.78 -8.10 2.48
C GLY A 141 -26.67 -8.16 1.23
N VAL A 142 -27.02 -7.01 0.66
CA VAL A 142 -27.80 -6.91 -0.59
C VAL A 142 -27.07 -7.60 -1.76
N ARG A 143 -25.76 -7.36 -1.93
CA ARG A 143 -24.97 -8.03 -2.97
C ARG A 143 -24.94 -9.55 -2.79
N ARG A 144 -24.82 -10.02 -1.54
CA ARG A 144 -24.86 -11.45 -1.21
C ARG A 144 -26.23 -12.05 -1.56
N LEU A 145 -27.32 -11.36 -1.24
CA LEU A 145 -28.67 -11.80 -1.59
C LEU A 145 -28.82 -11.95 -3.12
N PHE A 146 -28.42 -10.94 -3.89
CA PHE A 146 -28.47 -11.04 -5.34
C PHE A 146 -27.60 -12.17 -5.90
N GLN A 147 -26.45 -12.46 -5.28
CA GLN A 147 -25.63 -13.61 -5.67
C GLN A 147 -26.35 -14.94 -5.39
N LEU A 148 -27.06 -15.06 -4.27
CA LEU A 148 -27.86 -16.25 -3.96
C LEU A 148 -29.01 -16.42 -4.94
N VAL A 149 -29.78 -15.36 -5.22
CA VAL A 149 -30.88 -15.40 -6.20
C VAL A 149 -30.35 -15.76 -7.59
N LYS A 150 -29.21 -15.19 -8.01
CA LYS A 150 -28.57 -15.58 -9.28
C LYS A 150 -28.16 -17.05 -9.31
N ARG A 151 -27.69 -17.62 -8.20
CA ARG A 151 -27.35 -19.04 -8.09
C ARG A 151 -28.60 -19.92 -8.15
N ALA A 152 -29.66 -19.54 -7.43
CA ALA A 152 -30.94 -20.24 -7.42
C ALA A 152 -31.55 -20.29 -8.82
N LYS A 153 -31.63 -19.14 -9.50
CA LYS A 153 -32.07 -19.03 -10.89
C LYS A 153 -31.25 -19.92 -11.83
N ARG A 154 -29.93 -20.00 -11.64
CA ARG A 154 -29.05 -20.85 -12.46
C ARG A 154 -29.30 -22.35 -12.22
N GLN A 155 -29.73 -22.72 -11.03
CA GLN A 155 -30.08 -24.09 -10.66
C GLN A 155 -31.51 -24.47 -11.07
N GLY A 156 -32.33 -23.49 -11.48
CA GLY A 156 -33.73 -23.72 -11.86
C GLY A 156 -34.71 -23.69 -10.70
N TYR A 157 -34.30 -23.15 -9.53
CA TYR A 157 -35.21 -22.80 -8.44
C TYR A 157 -35.95 -21.49 -8.74
#